data_AF-A0A673N367-F1
#
_entry.id   AF-A0A673N367-F1
#
_cell.length_a   1.000
_cell.length_b   1.000
_cell.length_c   1.000
_cell.angle_alpha   90.00
_cell.angle_beta   90.00
_cell.angle_gamma   90.00
#
_symmetry.space_group_name_H-M   'P 1'
#
loop_
_entity.id
_entity.type
_entity.pdbx_description
1 polymer ?
#
loop_
_entity_poly.entity_id
_entity_poly.type
_entity_poly.pdbx_seq_one_letter_code
_entity_poly.pdbx_strand_id
1 'polypeptide(L)'
;MNLSATHPLMLLLIGVIFVKQASLTFVKTVNSGTTVTLLCSNILKEPSYIAWFRQTNYSLPLCIATQYVSVNPVDSIYFNGFKKNHVEMSVNKTFSSLKIVNVDVSDSGIFYCGSFLTNHMMFHDKTQLVVVNETNHFEEDIASVDCGAAEETSRSCHVYYTLTVILSGFFLLLPTVFVIVVLLRLKERNKQKGLQLSEITHLQPQDITNFSHCAGVTRHLEISGKI
;
A
#
# COMPACT_ATOMS: atom_id res chain seq x y z
N MET A 1 24.52 -13.02 2.11
CA MET A 1 23.53 -12.15 1.43
C MET A 1 22.42 -11.86 2.42
N ASN A 2 22.25 -10.60 2.83
CA ASN A 2 21.37 -10.21 3.93
C ASN A 2 19.88 -10.32 3.55
N LEU A 3 19.23 -11.41 3.96
CA LEU A 3 17.77 -11.63 3.81
C LEU A 3 16.90 -10.69 4.67
N SER A 4 17.50 -9.90 5.57
CA SER A 4 16.79 -9.00 6.49
C SER A 4 16.35 -7.68 5.83
N ALA A 5 17.12 -7.17 4.86
CA ALA A 5 16.83 -5.88 4.22
C ALA A 5 15.79 -5.97 3.08
N THR A 6 15.48 -7.16 2.58
CA THR A 6 14.52 -7.38 1.49
C THR A 6 13.07 -7.34 1.98
N HIS A 7 12.84 -7.72 3.24
CA HIS A 7 11.50 -7.79 3.83
C HIS A 7 10.81 -6.42 4.03
N PRO A 8 11.47 -5.36 4.56
CA PRO A 8 10.85 -4.05 4.70
C PRO A 8 10.62 -3.36 3.35
N LEU A 9 11.53 -3.55 2.39
CA LEU A 9 11.37 -3.01 1.03
C LEU A 9 10.17 -3.66 0.31
N MET A 10 10.02 -4.98 0.45
CA MET A 10 8.87 -5.70 -0.11
C MET A 10 7.54 -5.27 0.51
N LEU A 11 7.47 -5.08 1.83
CA LEU A 11 6.25 -4.58 2.50
C LEU A 11 5.91 -3.15 2.07
N LEU A 12 6.91 -2.30 1.88
CA LEU A 12 6.72 -0.94 1.41
C LEU A 12 6.22 -0.92 -0.06
N LEU A 13 6.78 -1.77 -0.93
CA LEU A 13 6.31 -1.92 -2.31
C LEU A 13 4.88 -2.45 -2.37
N ILE A 14 4.55 -3.46 -1.57
CA ILE A 14 3.20 -4.01 -1.45
C ILE A 14 2.23 -2.92 -0.97
N GLY A 15 2.59 -2.17 0.08
CA GLY A 15 1.80 -1.04 0.58
C GLY A 15 1.57 0.04 -0.48
N VAL A 16 2.59 0.42 -1.24
CA VAL A 16 2.48 1.41 -2.33
C VAL A 16 1.57 0.91 -3.46
N ILE A 17 1.65 -0.37 -3.84
CA ILE A 17 0.79 -0.97 -4.88
C ILE A 17 -0.68 -0.96 -4.42
N PHE A 18 -0.96 -1.31 -3.16
CA PHE A 18 -2.31 -1.26 -2.61
C PHE A 18 -2.87 0.16 -2.52
N VAL A 19 -2.06 1.16 -2.14
CA VAL A 19 -2.47 2.58 -2.11
C VAL A 19 -2.80 3.10 -3.51
N LYS A 20 -2.02 2.72 -4.54
CA LYS A 20 -2.29 3.08 -5.94
C LYS A 20 -3.65 2.57 -6.42
N GLN A 21 -4.02 1.33 -6.06
CA GLN A 21 -5.27 0.71 -6.48
C GLN A 21 -6.51 1.40 -5.87
N ALA A 22 -6.39 1.88 -4.63
CA ALA A 22 -7.49 2.54 -3.95
C ALA A 22 -7.67 4.02 -4.34
N SER A 23 -6.60 4.67 -4.81
CA SER A 23 -6.56 6.11 -5.10
C SER A 23 -7.18 6.55 -6.45
N LEU A 24 -7.81 5.64 -7.21
CA LEU A 24 -8.33 5.92 -8.57
C LEU A 24 -9.86 5.91 -8.71
N THR A 25 -10.62 5.76 -7.62
CA THR A 25 -12.10 5.76 -7.71
C THR A 25 -12.64 7.17 -7.57
N PHE A 26 -13.21 7.73 -8.63
CA PHE A 26 -13.92 9.02 -8.56
C PHE A 26 -15.32 8.82 -7.97
N VAL A 27 -15.71 9.62 -6.98
CA VAL A 27 -17.06 9.57 -6.39
C VAL A 27 -17.87 10.75 -6.92
N LYS A 28 -19.06 10.47 -7.46
CA LYS A 28 -19.99 11.46 -7.99
C LYS A 28 -21.33 11.34 -7.26
N THR A 29 -21.68 12.36 -6.46
CA THR A 29 -22.95 12.43 -5.75
C THR A 29 -23.93 13.31 -6.53
N VAL A 30 -25.16 12.84 -6.73
CA VAL A 30 -26.23 13.57 -7.45
C VAL A 30 -27.58 13.35 -6.78
N ASN A 31 -28.51 14.25 -7.02
CA ASN A 31 -29.86 14.16 -6.49
C ASN A 31 -30.73 13.29 -7.41
N SER A 32 -31.68 12.55 -6.84
CA SER A 32 -32.64 11.76 -7.61
C SER A 32 -33.47 12.66 -8.54
N GLY A 33 -33.85 12.15 -9.70
CA GLY A 33 -34.56 12.88 -10.75
C GLY A 33 -33.67 13.74 -11.65
N THR A 34 -32.39 13.93 -11.28
CA THR A 34 -31.44 14.67 -12.13
C THR A 34 -30.95 13.83 -13.32
N THR A 35 -30.24 14.45 -14.26
CA THR A 35 -29.50 13.74 -15.32
C THR A 35 -28.01 13.85 -15.05
N VAL A 36 -27.31 12.72 -15.09
CA VAL A 36 -25.87 12.66 -14.86
C VAL A 36 -25.15 12.08 -16.08
N THR A 37 -24.00 12.66 -16.42
CA THR A 37 -23.09 12.10 -17.41
C THR A 37 -21.80 11.66 -16.73
N LEU A 38 -21.42 10.41 -16.95
CA LEU A 38 -20.13 9.84 -16.58
C LEU A 38 -19.21 9.88 -17.80
N LEU A 39 -17.96 10.27 -17.59
CA LEU A 39 -16.97 10.38 -18.65
C LEU A 39 -15.89 9.33 -18.47
N CYS A 40 -15.44 8.78 -19.58
CA CYS A 40 -14.28 7.94 -19.68
C CYS A 40 -13.34 8.55 -20.71
N SER A 41 -12.11 8.86 -20.30
CA SER A 41 -11.11 9.48 -21.17
C SER A 41 -10.05 8.46 -21.60
N ASN A 42 -9.20 8.84 -22.57
CA ASN A 42 -8.06 8.03 -23.03
C ASN A 42 -8.46 6.70 -23.68
N ILE A 43 -9.58 6.72 -24.40
CA ILE A 43 -10.19 5.53 -24.97
C ILE A 43 -9.52 5.17 -26.30
N LEU A 44 -8.29 4.67 -26.20
CA LEU A 44 -7.46 4.14 -27.29
C LEU A 44 -7.09 5.12 -28.42
N LYS A 45 -5.98 4.83 -29.10
CA LYS A 45 -5.56 5.49 -30.35
C LYS A 45 -6.04 4.73 -31.60
N GLU A 46 -6.47 3.48 -31.42
CA GLU A 46 -6.83 2.54 -32.48
C GLU A 46 -8.31 2.16 -32.43
N PRO A 47 -8.94 1.83 -33.57
CA PRO A 47 -10.35 1.41 -33.63
C PRO A 47 -10.61 0.15 -32.79
N SER A 48 -11.59 0.21 -31.89
CA SER A 48 -11.97 -0.90 -31.01
C SER A 48 -13.40 -0.73 -30.47
N TYR A 49 -13.93 -1.79 -29.86
CA TYR A 49 -15.17 -1.75 -29.08
C TYR A 49 -14.91 -1.20 -27.68
N ILE A 50 -15.77 -0.26 -27.29
CA ILE A 50 -15.82 0.32 -25.95
C ILE A 50 -17.10 -0.16 -25.29
N ALA A 51 -16.99 -0.58 -24.04
CA ALA A 51 -18.11 -1.05 -23.27
C ALA A 51 -18.17 -0.37 -21.91
N TRP A 52 -19.40 -0.09 -21.47
CA TRP A 52 -19.69 0.40 -20.13
C TRP A 52 -20.27 -0.73 -19.28
N PHE A 53 -19.89 -0.75 -18.02
CA PHE A 53 -20.29 -1.77 -17.05
C PHE A 53 -20.84 -1.10 -15.81
N ARG A 54 -21.80 -1.76 -15.18
CA ARG A 54 -22.34 -1.39 -13.88
C ARG A 54 -22.11 -2.53 -12.90
N GLN A 55 -21.58 -2.20 -11.74
CA GLN A 55 -21.44 -3.10 -10.61
C GLN A 55 -22.21 -2.53 -9.42
N THR A 56 -23.10 -3.33 -8.87
CA THR A 56 -23.74 -3.06 -7.59
C THR A 56 -22.97 -3.76 -6.47
N ASN A 57 -23.23 -3.44 -5.21
CA ASN A 57 -22.49 -4.03 -4.10
C ASN A 57 -22.52 -5.56 -4.17
N TYR A 58 -21.34 -6.18 -4.07
CA TYR A 58 -21.12 -7.63 -4.10
C TYR A 58 -21.55 -8.37 -5.37
N SER A 59 -21.90 -7.67 -6.45
CA SER A 59 -22.20 -8.29 -7.74
C SER A 59 -20.99 -8.25 -8.69
N LEU A 60 -21.02 -9.10 -9.71
CA LEU A 60 -20.10 -9.00 -10.84
C LEU A 60 -20.51 -7.80 -11.72
N PRO A 61 -19.56 -7.07 -12.33
CA PRO A 61 -19.88 -6.02 -13.28
C PRO A 61 -20.69 -6.56 -14.47
N LEU A 62 -21.85 -5.96 -14.71
CA LEU A 62 -22.72 -6.27 -15.83
C LEU A 62 -22.51 -5.26 -16.96
N CYS A 63 -22.35 -5.75 -18.20
CA CYS A 63 -22.25 -4.89 -19.37
C CYS A 63 -23.57 -4.13 -19.58
N ILE A 64 -23.49 -2.81 -19.71
CA ILE A 64 -24.62 -1.94 -20.01
C ILE A 64 -24.80 -1.86 -21.52
N ALA A 65 -23.74 -1.39 -22.19
CA ALA A 65 -23.74 -1.15 -23.62
C ALA A 65 -22.33 -1.24 -24.19
N THR A 66 -22.24 -1.57 -25.48
CA THR A 66 -20.99 -1.53 -26.25
C THR A 66 -21.17 -0.77 -27.55
N GLN A 67 -20.11 -0.12 -28.03
CA GLN A 67 -20.09 0.58 -29.30
C GLN A 67 -18.71 0.53 -29.94
N TYR A 68 -18.67 0.33 -31.27
CA TYR A 68 -17.43 0.36 -32.04
C TYR A 68 -17.00 1.80 -32.34
N VAL A 69 -15.74 2.12 -32.04
CA VAL A 69 -15.16 3.44 -32.31
C VAL A 69 -14.63 3.47 -33.74
N SER A 70 -15.31 4.24 -34.60
CA SER A 70 -14.90 4.46 -35.98
C SER A 70 -15.30 5.86 -36.45
N VAL A 71 -14.92 6.22 -37.68
CA VAL A 71 -15.35 7.48 -38.32
C VAL A 71 -16.86 7.52 -38.55
N ASN A 72 -17.48 6.35 -38.80
CA ASN A 72 -18.91 6.16 -38.98
C ASN A 72 -19.40 5.14 -37.93
N PRO A 73 -19.59 5.56 -36.67
CA PRO A 73 -19.92 4.63 -35.60
C PRO A 73 -21.29 3.99 -35.83
N VAL A 74 -21.37 2.69 -35.55
CA VAL A 74 -22.65 1.97 -35.49
C VAL A 74 -23.37 2.35 -34.19
N ASP A 75 -24.69 2.22 -34.15
CA ASP A 75 -25.47 2.39 -32.92
C ASP A 75 -24.97 1.48 -31.78
N SER A 76 -25.06 1.98 -30.54
CA SER A 76 -24.69 1.22 -29.35
C SER A 76 -25.63 0.04 -29.13
N ILE A 77 -25.08 -1.11 -28.76
CA ILE A 77 -25.82 -2.33 -28.43
C ILE A 77 -25.97 -2.41 -26.90
N TYR A 78 -27.19 -2.61 -26.41
CA TYR A 78 -27.51 -2.67 -24.97
C TYR A 78 -27.74 -4.11 -24.50
N PHE A 79 -27.29 -4.42 -23.28
CA PHE A 79 -27.36 -5.76 -22.68
C PHE A 79 -28.08 -5.73 -21.33
N ASN A 80 -28.30 -6.90 -20.74
CA ASN A 80 -28.75 -7.06 -19.34
C ASN A 80 -29.99 -6.26 -18.95
N GLY A 81 -30.89 -6.00 -19.91
CA GLY A 81 -32.13 -5.25 -19.68
C GLY A 81 -31.95 -3.72 -19.61
N PHE A 82 -30.73 -3.20 -19.75
CA PHE A 82 -30.49 -1.77 -19.86
C PHE A 82 -31.11 -1.23 -21.15
N LYS A 83 -31.63 0.01 -21.09
CA LYS A 83 -32.33 0.64 -22.21
C LYS A 83 -31.79 2.04 -22.45
N LYS A 84 -31.61 2.38 -23.73
CA LYS A 84 -31.10 3.69 -24.21
C LYS A 84 -31.87 4.89 -23.66
N ASN A 85 -33.16 4.74 -23.35
CA ASN A 85 -33.99 5.83 -22.83
C ASN A 85 -33.67 6.19 -21.37
N HIS A 86 -33.05 5.29 -20.60
CA HIS A 86 -32.62 5.54 -19.22
C HIS A 86 -31.12 5.74 -19.14
N VAL A 87 -30.36 4.88 -19.81
CA VAL A 87 -28.90 4.91 -19.85
C VAL A 87 -28.45 4.99 -21.30
N GLU A 88 -27.87 6.11 -21.70
CA GLU A 88 -27.42 6.38 -23.06
C GLU A 88 -25.90 6.44 -23.14
N MET A 89 -25.32 5.50 -23.89
CA MET A 89 -23.91 5.52 -24.26
C MET A 89 -23.68 6.44 -25.46
N SER A 90 -22.56 7.14 -25.45
CA SER A 90 -22.01 7.81 -26.65
C SER A 90 -20.50 7.63 -26.68
N VAL A 91 -19.93 7.59 -27.88
CA VAL A 91 -18.49 7.47 -28.08
C VAL A 91 -18.03 8.35 -29.22
N ASN A 92 -16.86 8.94 -29.07
CA ASN A 92 -16.12 9.60 -30.14
C ASN A 92 -14.65 9.16 -30.08
N LYS A 93 -13.80 9.76 -30.92
CA LYS A 93 -12.37 9.40 -31.03
C LYS A 93 -11.53 9.70 -29.77
N THR A 94 -12.07 10.45 -28.81
CA THR A 94 -11.32 10.97 -27.66
C THR A 94 -11.86 10.44 -26.33
N PHE A 95 -13.18 10.31 -26.22
CA PHE A 95 -13.83 9.89 -24.99
C PHE A 95 -15.15 9.15 -25.27
N SER A 96 -15.63 8.47 -24.23
CA SER A 96 -16.95 7.85 -24.17
C SER A 96 -17.67 8.44 -22.98
N SER A 97 -18.97 8.62 -23.13
CA SER A 97 -19.84 9.11 -22.09
C SER A 97 -20.99 8.16 -21.87
N LEU A 98 -21.40 8.03 -20.62
CA LEU A 98 -22.62 7.34 -20.22
C LEU A 98 -23.54 8.35 -19.54
N LYS A 99 -24.64 8.70 -20.20
CA LYS A 99 -25.67 9.59 -19.68
C LYS A 99 -26.78 8.78 -19.03
N ILE A 100 -27.08 9.03 -17.77
CA ILE A 100 -28.20 8.41 -17.04
C ILE A 100 -29.22 9.51 -16.78
N VAL A 101 -30.42 9.36 -17.30
CA VAL A 101 -31.50 10.35 -17.18
C VAL A 101 -32.44 9.98 -16.05
N ASN A 102 -33.04 10.98 -15.38
CA ASN A 102 -33.99 10.76 -14.28
C ASN A 102 -33.47 9.73 -13.27
N VAL A 103 -32.27 10.01 -12.74
CA VAL A 103 -31.50 9.08 -11.92
C VAL A 103 -32.30 8.67 -10.67
N ASP A 104 -32.34 7.39 -10.38
CA ASP A 104 -32.98 6.84 -9.18
C ASP A 104 -31.95 6.37 -8.15
N VAL A 105 -32.34 6.26 -6.87
CA VAL A 105 -31.46 5.71 -5.83
C VAL A 105 -30.92 4.33 -6.22
N SER A 106 -31.75 3.53 -6.90
CA SER A 106 -31.37 2.23 -7.44
C SER A 106 -30.38 2.28 -8.59
N ASP A 107 -30.03 3.44 -9.15
CA ASP A 107 -28.94 3.60 -10.13
C ASP A 107 -27.56 3.70 -9.47
N SER A 108 -27.51 3.93 -8.16
CA SER A 108 -26.26 3.97 -7.40
C SER A 108 -25.42 2.71 -7.63
N GLY A 109 -24.11 2.87 -7.70
CA GLY A 109 -23.19 1.78 -7.98
C GLY A 109 -21.89 2.25 -8.59
N ILE A 110 -21.04 1.28 -8.93
CA ILE A 110 -19.75 1.54 -9.55
C ILE A 110 -19.86 1.30 -11.04
N PHE A 111 -19.49 2.31 -11.82
CA PHE A 111 -19.47 2.27 -13.27
C PHE A 111 -18.02 2.18 -13.76
N TYR A 112 -17.80 1.29 -14.71
CA TYR A 112 -16.52 1.11 -15.37
C TYR A 112 -16.68 1.30 -16.87
N CYS A 113 -15.67 1.89 -17.50
CA CYS A 113 -15.51 1.78 -18.94
C CYS A 113 -14.32 0.88 -19.26
N GLY A 114 -14.39 0.21 -20.40
CA GLY A 114 -13.27 -0.58 -20.90
C GLY A 114 -13.29 -0.73 -22.41
N SER A 115 -12.14 -1.12 -22.94
CA SER A 115 -11.95 -1.38 -24.36
C SER A 115 -11.47 -2.79 -24.62
N PHE A 116 -11.86 -3.37 -25.75
CA PHE A 116 -11.32 -4.65 -26.20
C PHE A 116 -10.01 -4.43 -26.97
N LEU A 117 -8.88 -4.73 -26.32
CA LEU A 117 -7.60 -4.77 -27.03
C LEU A 117 -7.33 -6.23 -27.41
N THR A 118 -7.29 -6.50 -28.72
CA THR A 118 -7.24 -7.85 -29.29
C THR A 118 -8.38 -8.72 -28.74
N ASN A 119 -8.09 -9.57 -27.75
CA ASN A 119 -9.04 -10.49 -27.11
C ASN A 119 -9.14 -10.27 -25.58
N HIS A 120 -8.54 -9.19 -25.06
CA HIS A 120 -8.54 -8.87 -23.65
C HIS A 120 -9.30 -7.57 -23.39
N MET A 121 -10.08 -7.59 -22.33
CA MET A 121 -10.77 -6.39 -21.86
C MET A 121 -9.82 -5.58 -20.97
N MET A 122 -9.58 -4.32 -21.37
CA MET A 122 -8.80 -3.35 -20.61
C MET A 122 -9.75 -2.36 -19.95
N PHE A 123 -9.77 -2.33 -18.61
CA PHE A 123 -10.54 -1.34 -17.85
C PHE A 123 -9.77 -0.02 -17.75
N HIS A 124 -10.47 1.10 -17.93
CA HIS A 124 -9.90 2.44 -17.86
C HIS A 124 -10.38 3.15 -16.60
N ASP A 125 -11.39 4.01 -16.72
CA ASP A 125 -11.90 4.82 -15.63
C ASP A 125 -12.98 4.08 -14.83
N LYS A 126 -13.05 4.42 -13.54
CA LYS A 126 -14.02 3.90 -12.58
C LYS A 126 -14.66 5.06 -11.83
N THR A 127 -15.99 5.11 -11.83
CA THR A 127 -16.77 6.13 -11.09
C THR A 127 -17.78 5.45 -10.16
N GLN A 128 -17.78 5.83 -8.88
CA GLN A 128 -18.84 5.51 -7.94
C GLN A 128 -19.92 6.58 -8.01
N LEU A 129 -21.11 6.22 -8.48
CA LEU A 129 -22.28 7.08 -8.49
C LEU A 129 -23.07 6.88 -7.19
N VAL A 130 -23.30 7.96 -6.46
CA VAL A 130 -24.13 8.00 -5.25
C VAL A 130 -25.33 8.89 -5.53
N VAL A 131 -26.54 8.37 -5.35
CA VAL A 131 -27.77 9.10 -5.62
C VAL A 131 -28.51 9.33 -4.30
N VAL A 132 -28.85 10.58 -4.02
CA VAL A 132 -29.54 10.99 -2.80
C VAL A 132 -30.94 11.53 -3.11
N ASN A 133 -31.92 11.28 -2.23
CA ASN A 133 -33.25 11.90 -2.36
C ASN A 133 -33.22 13.28 -1.70
N GLU A 134 -33.84 14.28 -2.33
CA GLU A 134 -34.08 15.58 -1.72
C GLU A 134 -35.18 15.48 -0.66
N THR A 135 -34.82 15.03 0.54
CA THR A 135 -35.60 15.32 1.74
C THR A 135 -34.82 16.39 2.49
N ASN A 136 -35.25 17.65 2.37
CA ASN A 136 -34.85 18.86 3.11
C ASN A 136 -33.42 18.91 3.68
N HIS A 137 -32.68 19.94 3.27
CA HIS A 137 -31.48 20.46 3.93
C HIS A 137 -31.50 20.22 5.46
N PHE A 138 -30.64 19.32 5.92
CA PHE A 138 -30.05 19.39 7.25
C PHE A 138 -28.54 19.33 7.03
N GLU A 139 -27.91 20.50 6.97
CA GLU A 139 -26.54 20.63 7.47
C GLU A 139 -26.64 20.62 9.00
N GLU A 140 -26.17 19.56 9.65
CA GLU A 140 -25.21 19.66 10.75
C GLU A 140 -24.78 18.26 11.21
N ASP A 141 -23.48 18.03 11.05
CA ASP A 141 -22.54 17.38 11.95
C ASP A 141 -22.90 16.16 12.82
N ILE A 142 -22.03 15.14 12.64
CA ILE A 142 -21.51 14.19 13.63
C ILE A 142 -22.51 13.18 14.22
N ALA A 143 -22.45 11.94 13.74
CA ALA A 143 -21.95 10.80 14.51
C ALA A 143 -22.00 9.50 13.69
N SER A 144 -20.87 8.81 13.71
CA SER A 144 -20.71 7.39 13.41
C SER A 144 -21.80 6.49 14.02
N VAL A 145 -22.49 5.70 13.18
CA VAL A 145 -23.00 4.33 13.48
C VAL A 145 -23.18 3.61 12.12
N ASP A 146 -22.14 2.91 11.65
CA ASP A 146 -21.98 1.42 11.62
C ASP A 146 -22.80 0.73 10.50
N CYS A 147 -22.18 0.24 9.42
CA CYS A 147 -21.72 -1.16 9.37
C CYS A 147 -22.24 -1.95 8.15
N GLY A 148 -22.16 -1.43 6.91
CA GLY A 148 -22.78 -2.07 5.73
C GLY A 148 -21.93 -2.06 4.44
N ALA A 149 -20.61 -2.05 4.58
CA ALA A 149 -19.62 -2.47 3.58
C ALA A 149 -19.81 -1.96 2.13
N ALA A 150 -19.50 -0.68 1.97
CA ALA A 150 -18.98 -0.07 0.73
C ALA A 150 -18.28 1.28 1.02
N GLU A 151 -18.47 1.85 2.21
CA GLU A 151 -17.81 3.08 2.67
C GLU A 151 -16.43 2.87 3.32
N GLU A 152 -16.01 1.62 3.50
CA GLU A 152 -14.76 1.32 4.19
C GLU A 152 -13.55 1.88 3.42
N THR A 153 -13.55 1.90 2.10
CA THR A 153 -12.31 2.09 1.35
C THR A 153 -11.70 3.50 1.46
N SER A 154 -12.47 4.59 1.56
CA SER A 154 -11.90 5.95 1.53
C SER A 154 -11.34 6.40 2.90
N ARG A 155 -12.10 6.18 3.98
CA ARG A 155 -11.63 6.46 5.35
C ARG A 155 -10.62 5.41 5.81
N SER A 156 -10.79 4.14 5.42
CA SER A 156 -9.77 3.11 5.61
C SER A 156 -8.52 3.44 4.80
N CYS A 157 -8.60 4.05 3.62
CA CYS A 157 -7.39 4.52 2.91
C CYS A 157 -6.64 5.58 3.68
N HIS A 158 -7.31 6.59 4.22
CA HIS A 158 -6.62 7.61 4.99
C HIS A 158 -6.03 7.03 6.29
N VAL A 159 -6.80 6.23 7.03
CA VAL A 159 -6.34 5.59 8.27
C VAL A 159 -5.22 4.58 8.00
N TYR A 160 -5.32 3.77 6.94
CA TYR A 160 -4.29 2.81 6.52
C TYR A 160 -3.04 3.52 6.00
N TYR A 161 -3.19 4.62 5.25
CA TYR A 161 -2.05 5.45 4.84
C TYR A 161 -1.36 6.07 6.06
N THR A 162 -2.10 6.65 6.99
CA THR A 162 -1.55 7.18 8.25
C THR A 162 -0.89 6.07 9.08
N LEU A 163 -1.51 4.89 9.19
CA LEU A 163 -0.99 3.75 9.92
C LEU A 163 0.30 3.18 9.28
N THR A 164 0.34 3.07 7.95
CA THR A 164 1.53 2.62 7.22
C THR A 164 2.68 3.62 7.33
N VAL A 165 2.39 4.94 7.30
CA VAL A 165 3.38 5.99 7.56
C VAL A 165 3.93 5.89 9.00
N ILE A 166 3.06 5.73 10.00
CA ILE A 166 3.48 5.59 11.41
C ILE A 166 4.33 4.34 11.62
N LEU A 167 3.88 3.19 11.10
CA LEU A 167 4.61 1.92 11.22
C LEU A 167 5.97 2.01 10.51
N SER A 168 6.03 2.57 9.29
CA SER A 168 7.30 2.75 8.57
C SER A 168 8.28 3.68 9.30
N GLY A 169 7.78 4.76 9.91
CA GLY A 169 8.58 5.64 10.76
C GLY A 169 9.14 4.91 11.97
N PHE A 170 8.32 4.09 12.64
CA PHE A 170 8.76 3.28 13.78
C PHE A 170 9.83 2.25 13.41
N PHE A 171 9.68 1.59 12.25
CA PHE A 171 10.68 0.64 11.72
C PHE A 171 11.99 1.31 11.29
N LEU A 172 12.03 2.61 11.02
CA LEU A 172 13.26 3.34 10.73
C LEU A 172 13.88 3.97 11.99
N LEU A 173 13.06 4.49 12.90
CA LEU A 173 13.51 5.16 14.12
C LEU A 173 14.01 4.18 15.18
N LEU A 174 13.35 3.05 15.39
CA LEU A 174 13.78 2.11 16.43
C LEU A 174 15.15 1.47 16.15
N PRO A 175 15.46 0.96 14.94
CA PRO A 175 16.77 0.35 14.69
C PRO A 175 17.88 1.40 14.69
N THR A 176 17.62 2.62 14.22
CA THR A 176 18.61 3.70 14.24
C THR A 176 18.93 4.13 15.66
N VAL A 177 17.92 4.32 16.52
CA VAL A 177 18.13 4.61 17.95
C VAL A 177 18.84 3.45 18.64
N PHE A 178 18.46 2.20 18.37
CA PHE A 178 19.12 1.02 18.92
C PHE A 178 20.60 0.96 18.53
N VAL A 179 20.93 1.18 17.25
CA VAL A 179 22.32 1.24 16.77
C VAL A 179 23.08 2.39 17.43
N ILE A 180 22.50 3.59 17.54
CA ILE A 180 23.11 4.73 18.22
C ILE A 180 23.41 4.39 19.68
N VAL A 181 22.46 3.79 20.41
CA VAL A 181 22.65 3.37 21.81
C VAL A 181 23.77 2.34 21.90
N VAL A 182 23.80 1.33 21.03
CA VAL A 182 24.88 0.34 20.99
C VAL A 182 26.24 1.00 20.73
N LEU A 183 26.33 1.94 19.79
CA LEU A 183 27.55 2.68 19.50
C LEU A 183 28.01 3.54 20.70
N LEU A 184 27.08 4.18 21.41
CA LEU A 184 27.39 4.94 22.64
C LEU A 184 27.91 4.02 23.74
N ARG A 185 27.27 2.85 23.95
CA ARG A 185 27.72 1.84 24.93
C ARG A 185 29.08 1.25 24.56
N LEU A 186 29.33 1.00 23.28
CA LEU A 186 30.64 0.52 22.79
C LEU A 186 31.71 1.60 22.96
N LYS A 187 31.37 2.88 22.73
CA LYS A 187 32.26 4.02 22.97
C LYS A 187 32.60 4.18 24.45
N GLU A 188 31.63 4.03 25.35
CA GLU A 188 31.85 4.03 26.80
C GLU A 188 32.75 2.88 27.24
N ARG A 189 32.50 1.65 26.74
CA ARG A 189 33.36 0.49 27.00
C ARG A 189 34.77 0.69 26.47
N ASN A 190 34.93 1.27 25.29
CA ASN A 190 36.25 1.57 24.72
C ASN A 190 36.96 2.70 25.50
N LYS A 191 36.23 3.69 26.03
CA LYS A 191 36.79 4.72 26.92
C LYS A 191 37.24 4.13 28.25
N GLN A 192 36.49 3.19 28.83
CA GLN A 192 36.90 2.45 30.03
C GLN A 192 38.10 1.54 29.78
N LYS A 193 38.15 0.85 28.64
CA LYS A 193 39.33 0.07 28.23
C LYS A 193 40.57 0.94 27.97
N GLY A 194 40.38 2.15 27.40
CA GLY A 194 41.46 3.13 27.23
C GLY A 194 41.96 3.71 28.56
N LEU A 195 41.06 3.94 29.53
CA LEU A 195 41.40 4.43 30.86
C LEU A 195 42.12 3.35 31.71
N GLN A 196 41.67 2.09 31.63
CA GLN A 196 42.35 0.93 32.23
C GLN A 196 43.72 0.66 31.57
N LEU A 197 43.85 0.82 30.24
CA LEU A 197 45.13 0.68 29.54
C LEU A 197 46.12 1.79 29.93
N SER A 198 45.66 3.02 30.20
CA SER A 198 46.52 4.09 30.72
C SER A 198 46.95 3.90 32.18
N GLU A 199 46.13 3.21 32.99
CA GLU A 199 46.45 2.91 34.39
C GLU A 199 47.50 1.78 34.50
N ILE A 200 47.46 0.79 33.60
CA ILE A 200 48.48 -0.27 33.52
C ILE A 200 49.84 0.26 33.02
N THR A 201 49.86 1.34 32.22
CA THR A 201 51.11 1.91 31.68
C THR A 201 51.88 2.78 32.69
N HIS A 202 51.30 3.09 33.87
CA HIS A 202 51.88 4.03 34.84
C HIS A 202 52.53 3.38 36.09
N LEU A 203 52.58 2.05 36.18
CA LEU A 203 53.17 1.31 37.30
C LEU A 203 54.42 0.53 36.86
N GLN A 204 55.59 1.15 36.98
CA GLN A 204 56.89 0.46 37.14
C GLN A 204 57.94 1.51 37.60
N PRO A 205 59.06 1.19 38.29
CA PRO A 205 59.49 -0.01 39.06
C PRO A 205 60.17 0.33 40.42
N GLN A 206 59.75 -0.18 41.59
CA GLN A 206 60.59 -0.30 42.83
C GLN A 206 59.91 -1.33 43.76
N ASP A 207 60.51 -2.34 44.39
CA ASP A 207 61.89 -2.80 44.58
C ASP A 207 61.82 -4.25 45.14
N ILE A 208 62.98 -4.85 45.46
CA ILE A 208 63.23 -6.10 46.21
C ILE A 208 63.76 -7.26 45.34
N THR A 209 65.03 -7.07 44.99
CA THR A 209 66.10 -8.04 45.22
C THR A 209 65.94 -8.83 46.53
N ASN A 210 65.81 -10.16 46.43
CA ASN A 210 66.52 -11.18 47.24
C ASN A 210 65.76 -12.52 47.22
N PHE A 211 66.27 -13.51 46.48
CA PHE A 211 66.69 -14.79 47.08
C PHE A 211 67.41 -15.65 46.02
N SER A 212 68.73 -15.55 45.97
CA SER A 212 69.60 -16.55 45.35
C SER A 212 70.12 -17.47 46.45
N HIS A 213 69.64 -18.71 46.52
CA HIS A 213 70.41 -19.91 46.90
C HIS A 213 69.48 -21.11 47.13
N CYS A 214 69.66 -22.16 46.33
CA CYS A 214 69.86 -23.51 46.87
C CYS A 214 70.34 -24.42 45.73
N ALA A 215 71.66 -24.58 45.66
CA ALA A 215 72.32 -25.68 44.97
C ALA A 215 72.58 -26.81 45.98
N GLY A 216 72.32 -28.05 45.56
CA GLY A 216 72.86 -29.29 46.13
C GLY A 216 72.09 -29.91 47.28
N VAL A 217 71.58 -31.14 47.10
CA VAL A 217 72.30 -32.39 47.40
C VAL A 217 71.40 -33.60 47.12
N THR A 218 72.01 -34.59 46.49
CA THR A 218 71.52 -35.86 45.93
C THR A 218 71.19 -36.93 46.99
N ARG A 219 70.22 -37.81 46.69
CA ARG A 219 70.15 -39.29 46.91
C ARG A 219 68.67 -39.75 46.86
N HIS A 220 68.24 -40.94 46.45
CA HIS A 220 68.66 -42.05 45.58
C HIS A 220 67.46 -43.05 45.63
N LEU A 221 67.33 -43.94 44.63
CA LEU A 221 66.45 -45.14 44.53
C LEU A 221 65.01 -44.89 44.06
N GLU A 222 64.58 -45.22 42.84
CA GLU A 222 64.57 -46.49 42.04
C GLU A 222 63.36 -47.41 42.33
N ILE A 223 62.78 -47.92 41.23
CA ILE A 223 61.88 -49.09 40.99
C ILE A 223 60.80 -48.64 39.96
N SER A 224 61.01 -48.85 38.64
CA SER A 224 60.62 -50.03 37.83
C SER A 224 59.09 -50.19 37.71
N GLY A 225 58.43 -50.33 36.55
CA GLY A 225 58.82 -50.56 35.16
C GLY A 225 57.57 -51.03 34.35
N LYS A 226 57.79 -51.40 33.06
CA LYS A 226 56.90 -52.12 32.11
C LYS A 226 55.77 -51.30 31.44
N ILE A 227 55.57 -51.29 30.12
CA ILE A 227 56.04 -52.12 28.97
C ILE A 227 56.31 -51.19 27.78
#